data_AF-A0A395V966-F1
#
_entry.id   AF-A0A395V966-F1
#
_cell.length_a   1.000
_cell.length_b   1.000
_cell.length_c   1.000
_cell.angle_alpha   90.00
_cell.angle_beta   90.00
_cell.angle_gamma   90.00
#
_symmetry.space_group_name_H-M   'P 1'
#
loop_
_entity.id
_entity.type
_entity.pdbx_description
1 polymer ?
#
loop_
_entity_poly.entity_id
_entity_poly.type
_entity_poly.pdbx_seq_one_letter_code
_entity_poly.pdbx_strand_id
1 'polypeptide(L)'
;MHGVDYYPNLAPDAVPRLLNMGYDYLILDLGSLNESAAAEFLRCDRKIVLGSLALWKAWSYEEFFKQFDSFTNLGEGYHYLVQMGTFQNHSVFSRQHSISMQEVPFIKDPFRIEREHFLFFDELLSFYSL
;
A
#
# COMPACT_ATOMS: atom_id res chain seq x y z
N MET A 1 -2.35 -22.76 -5.26
CA MET A 1 -3.53 -21.93 -4.96
C MET A 1 -4.47 -22.06 -6.14
N HIS A 2 -5.70 -22.53 -5.93
CA HIS A 2 -6.72 -22.55 -6.99
C HIS A 2 -7.52 -21.24 -6.92
N GLY A 3 -7.98 -20.71 -8.07
CA GLY A 3 -8.80 -19.49 -8.11
C GLY A 3 -8.02 -18.17 -8.07
N VAL A 4 -6.72 -18.19 -8.38
CA VAL A 4 -5.90 -16.98 -8.52
C VAL A 4 -5.10 -17.06 -9.81
N ASP A 5 -5.17 -16.01 -10.63
CA ASP A 5 -4.38 -15.86 -11.85
C ASP A 5 -3.23 -14.88 -11.61
N TYR A 6 -2.03 -15.24 -12.08
CA TYR A 6 -0.82 -14.45 -11.90
C TYR A 6 -0.32 -13.93 -13.26
N TYR A 7 -0.16 -12.61 -13.36
CA TYR A 7 0.27 -11.93 -14.59
C TYR A 7 1.60 -11.19 -14.37
N PRO A 8 2.76 -11.87 -14.49
CA PRO A 8 4.05 -11.22 -14.35
C PRO A 8 4.32 -10.27 -15.53
N ASN A 9 4.96 -9.12 -15.26
CA ASN A 9 5.33 -8.12 -16.27
C ASN A 9 4.16 -7.65 -17.15
N LEU A 10 2.99 -7.47 -16.52
CA LEU A 10 1.78 -7.00 -17.20
C LEU A 10 2.02 -5.60 -17.79
N ALA A 11 1.72 -5.43 -19.07
CA ALA A 11 1.75 -4.11 -19.70
C ALA A 11 0.58 -3.25 -19.18
N PRO A 12 0.78 -1.93 -18.95
CA PRO A 12 -0.25 -1.06 -18.36
C PRO A 12 -1.60 -1.07 -19.13
N ASP A 13 -1.55 -1.21 -20.44
CA ASP A 13 -2.73 -1.26 -21.32
C ASP A 13 -3.61 -2.51 -21.13
N ALA A 14 -3.11 -3.53 -20.45
CA ALA A 14 -3.87 -4.73 -20.11
C ALA A 14 -4.74 -4.57 -18.86
N VAL A 15 -4.46 -3.59 -17.98
CA VAL A 15 -5.21 -3.36 -16.72
C VAL A 15 -6.71 -3.12 -16.98
N PRO A 16 -7.13 -2.26 -17.94
CA PRO A 16 -8.55 -2.08 -18.25
C PRO A 16 -9.26 -3.37 -18.66
N ARG A 17 -8.59 -4.27 -19.37
CA ARG A 17 -9.17 -5.56 -19.75
C ARG A 17 -9.39 -6.44 -18.52
N LEU A 18 -8.40 -6.54 -17.62
CA LEU A 18 -8.50 -7.33 -16.39
C LEU A 18 -9.63 -6.84 -15.48
N LEU A 19 -9.80 -5.52 -15.35
CA LEU A 19 -10.91 -4.92 -14.59
C LEU A 19 -12.29 -5.36 -15.11
N ASN A 20 -12.41 -5.74 -16.38
CA ASN A 20 -13.67 -6.18 -16.99
C ASN A 20 -13.84 -7.71 -17.05
N MET A 21 -12.91 -8.49 -16.49
CA MET A 21 -12.97 -9.97 -16.51
C MET A 21 -13.79 -10.57 -15.36
N GLY A 22 -14.34 -9.75 -14.46
CA GLY A 22 -15.19 -10.22 -13.37
C GLY A 22 -14.42 -10.84 -12.19
N TYR A 23 -13.16 -10.44 -11.97
CA TYR A 23 -12.43 -10.79 -10.75
C TYR A 23 -13.07 -10.11 -9.53
N ASP A 24 -13.16 -10.82 -8.41
CA ASP A 24 -13.59 -10.24 -7.12
C ASP A 24 -12.57 -9.22 -6.61
N TYR A 25 -11.28 -9.48 -6.83
CA TYR A 25 -10.17 -8.63 -6.41
C TYR A 25 -9.06 -8.61 -7.48
N LEU A 26 -8.50 -7.43 -7.73
CA LEU A 26 -7.30 -7.24 -8.53
C LEU A 26 -6.22 -6.63 -7.65
N ILE A 27 -5.09 -7.35 -7.49
CA ILE A 27 -3.93 -6.85 -6.75
C ILE A 27 -2.88 -6.40 -7.76
N LEU A 28 -2.60 -5.09 -7.77
CA LEU A 28 -1.56 -4.49 -8.61
C LEU A 28 -0.31 -4.28 -7.77
N ASP A 29 0.70 -5.13 -7.99
CA ASP A 29 2.05 -4.87 -7.51
C ASP A 29 2.76 -3.94 -8.52
N LEU A 30 2.92 -2.68 -8.13
CA LEU A 30 3.50 -1.63 -8.97
C LEU A 30 5.00 -1.42 -8.70
N GLY A 31 5.59 -2.17 -7.77
CA GLY A 31 6.99 -2.03 -7.39
C GLY A 31 7.34 -0.62 -6.91
N SER A 32 8.50 -0.11 -7.33
CA SER A 32 8.87 1.29 -7.13
C SER A 32 8.10 2.17 -8.10
N LEU A 33 7.32 3.10 -7.56
CA LEU A 33 6.44 3.92 -8.36
C LEU A 33 7.22 4.80 -9.35
N ASN A 34 6.81 4.74 -10.62
CA ASN A 34 7.24 5.65 -11.68
C ASN A 34 6.01 6.35 -12.28
N GLU A 35 6.22 7.28 -13.22
CA GLU A 35 5.11 8.05 -13.82
C GLU A 35 4.03 7.17 -14.47
N SER A 36 4.40 6.05 -15.11
CA SER A 36 3.42 5.17 -15.75
C SER A 36 2.60 4.36 -14.76
N ALA A 37 3.16 4.03 -13.60
CA ALA A 37 2.46 3.33 -12.52
C ALA A 37 1.57 4.25 -11.68
N ALA A 38 1.85 5.56 -11.64
CA ALA A 38 1.10 6.52 -10.83
C ALA A 38 -0.39 6.60 -11.20
N ALA A 39 -0.72 6.56 -12.49
CA ALA A 39 -2.11 6.60 -12.94
C ALA A 39 -2.91 5.38 -12.46
N GLU A 40 -2.36 4.17 -12.63
CA GLU A 40 -3.03 2.95 -12.18
C GLU A 40 -3.10 2.87 -10.65
N PHE A 41 -2.07 3.34 -9.93
CA PHE A 41 -2.10 3.47 -8.48
C PHE A 41 -3.25 4.38 -8.01
N LEU A 42 -3.47 5.52 -8.66
CA LEU A 42 -4.56 6.43 -8.30
C LEU A 42 -5.95 5.85 -8.60
N ARG A 43 -6.07 4.98 -9.61
CA ARG A 43 -7.32 4.30 -9.97
C ARG A 43 -7.71 3.18 -9.01
N CYS A 44 -6.77 2.63 -8.25
CA CYS A 44 -7.07 1.59 -7.28
C CYS A 44 -8.07 2.07 -6.22
N ASP A 45 -9.07 1.25 -5.90
CA ASP A 45 -10.02 1.55 -4.81
C ASP A 45 -9.29 1.64 -3.46
N ARG A 46 -8.28 0.79 -3.26
CA ARG A 46 -7.40 0.80 -2.09
C ARG A 46 -5.96 1.04 -2.51
N LYS A 47 -5.31 1.98 -1.83
CA LYS A 47 -3.92 2.37 -2.10
C LYS A 47 -3.09 2.03 -0.88
N ILE A 48 -2.28 0.97 -0.98
CA ILE A 48 -1.38 0.55 0.09
C ILE A 48 0.03 1.01 -0.26
N VAL A 49 0.65 1.77 0.62
CA VAL A 49 2.02 2.28 0.45
C VAL A 49 2.88 1.66 1.54
N LEU A 50 3.84 0.83 1.14
CA LEU A 50 4.75 0.14 2.06
C LEU A 50 6.13 0.81 2.03
N GLY A 51 6.66 1.13 3.20
CA GLY A 51 7.97 1.77 3.32
C GLY A 51 8.62 1.60 4.70
N SER A 52 9.73 2.29 4.90
CA SER A 52 10.51 2.23 6.15
C SER A 52 10.79 3.63 6.68
N LEU A 53 10.67 3.80 8.01
CA LEU A 53 11.08 4.99 8.76
C LEU A 53 12.44 4.80 9.45
N ALA A 54 13.25 3.84 8.99
CA ALA A 54 14.67 3.79 9.32
C ALA A 54 15.37 5.06 8.80
N LEU A 55 16.39 5.53 9.53
CA LEU A 55 17.06 6.81 9.24
C LEU A 55 17.58 6.92 7.80
N TRP A 56 18.01 5.80 7.20
CA TRP A 56 18.52 5.76 5.83
C TRP A 56 17.45 5.51 4.75
N LYS A 57 16.16 5.41 5.11
CA LYS A 57 15.07 5.10 4.18
C LYS A 57 13.83 5.99 4.26
N ALA A 58 13.65 6.80 5.30
CA ALA A 58 12.48 7.68 5.43
C ALA A 58 12.26 8.60 4.22
N TRP A 59 13.33 8.99 3.52
CA TRP A 59 13.27 9.79 2.29
C TRP A 59 12.42 9.17 1.18
N SER A 60 12.21 7.85 1.16
CA SER A 60 11.37 7.21 0.14
C SER A 60 9.90 7.59 0.28
N TYR A 61 9.42 7.81 1.51
CA TYR A 61 8.08 8.35 1.74
C TYR A 61 7.98 9.80 1.29
N GLU A 62 9.01 10.60 1.56
CA GLU A 62 9.07 11.99 1.14
C GLU A 62 9.05 12.13 -0.40
N GLU A 63 9.75 11.26 -1.13
CA GLU A 63 9.68 11.21 -2.59
C GLU A 63 8.29 10.83 -3.09
N PHE A 64 7.66 9.83 -2.47
CA PHE A 64 6.29 9.45 -2.80
C PHE A 64 5.32 10.62 -2.56
N PHE A 65 5.40 11.32 -1.43
CA PHE A 65 4.51 12.47 -1.16
C PHE A 65 4.71 13.58 -2.18
N LYS A 66 5.96 13.94 -2.52
CA LYS A 66 6.25 14.96 -3.54
C LYS A 66 5.63 14.65 -4.90
N GLN A 67 5.50 13.37 -5.25
CA GLN A 67 4.91 12.95 -6.52
C GLN A 67 3.38 13.20 -6.58
N PHE A 68 2.69 13.24 -5.43
CA PHE A 68 1.23 13.27 -5.36
C PHE A 68 0.61 14.43 -4.59
N ASP A 69 1.39 15.21 -3.82
CA ASP A 69 0.86 16.28 -2.95
C ASP A 69 0.05 17.34 -3.73
N SER A 70 0.41 17.53 -5.01
CA SER A 70 -0.12 18.62 -5.83
C SER A 70 -1.49 18.31 -6.43
N PHE A 71 -1.94 17.05 -6.38
CA PHE A 71 -3.17 16.61 -7.04
C PHE A 71 -4.08 15.76 -6.14
N THR A 72 -3.64 15.35 -4.95
CA THR A 72 -4.41 14.44 -4.08
C THR A 72 -4.28 14.80 -2.60
N ASN A 73 -5.33 14.53 -1.81
CA ASN A 73 -5.23 14.55 -0.35
C ASN A 73 -4.61 13.24 0.14
N LEU A 74 -3.32 13.28 0.51
CA LEU A 74 -2.59 12.11 1.00
C LEU A 74 -3.10 11.55 2.33
N GLY A 75 -3.92 12.31 3.07
CA GLY A 75 -4.54 11.84 4.32
C GLY A 75 -5.76 10.93 4.11
N GLU A 76 -6.31 10.84 2.90
CA GLU A 76 -7.59 10.16 2.64
C GLU A 76 -7.46 9.14 1.50
N GLY A 77 -7.93 7.91 1.73
CA GLY A 77 -7.90 6.84 0.72
C GLY A 77 -6.55 6.13 0.56
N TYR A 78 -5.59 6.37 1.46
CA TYR A 78 -4.27 5.72 1.51
C TYR A 78 -4.08 4.94 2.82
N HIS A 79 -3.44 3.78 2.73
CA HIS A 79 -2.98 3.00 3.87
C HIS A 79 -1.45 2.96 3.87
N TYR A 80 -0.82 3.65 4.81
CA TYR A 80 0.63 3.70 4.95
C TYR A 80 1.13 2.63 5.91
N LEU A 81 1.96 1.73 5.41
CA LEU A 81 2.49 0.59 6.16
C LEU A 81 4.00 0.75 6.42
N VAL A 82 4.41 0.68 7.68
CA VAL A 82 5.80 0.85 8.10
C VAL A 82 6.42 -0.49 8.44
N GLN A 83 7.46 -0.90 7.70
CA GLN A 83 8.16 -2.16 7.96
C GLN A 83 9.16 -2.05 9.12
N MET A 84 9.77 -0.88 9.31
CA MET A 84 10.79 -0.66 10.33
C MET A 84 10.85 0.82 10.71
N GLY A 85 10.91 1.11 12.01
CA GLY A 85 11.03 2.45 12.56
C GLY A 85 11.07 2.42 14.08
N THR A 86 11.27 3.57 14.73
CA THR A 86 11.03 3.70 16.16
C THR A 86 9.65 4.32 16.39
N PHE A 87 9.04 4.07 17.55
CA PHE A 87 7.79 4.73 17.93
C PHE A 87 7.88 6.26 17.84
N GLN A 88 9.02 6.84 18.25
CA GLN A 88 9.27 8.27 18.14
C GLN A 88 9.25 8.74 16.67
N ASN A 89 9.99 8.05 15.79
CA ASN A 89 10.03 8.38 14.36
C ASN A 89 8.62 8.32 13.75
N HIS A 90 7.86 7.27 14.06
CA HIS A 90 6.49 7.12 13.59
C HIS A 90 5.60 8.29 14.02
N SER A 91 5.55 8.58 15.33
CA SER A 91 4.70 9.65 15.86
C SER A 91 5.04 11.04 15.30
N VAL A 92 6.34 11.33 15.11
CA VAL A 92 6.80 12.60 14.54
C VAL A 92 6.44 12.67 13.06
N PHE A 93 6.72 11.62 12.29
CA PHE A 93 6.49 11.59 10.86
C PHE A 93 4.99 11.67 10.51
N SER A 94 4.15 10.89 11.20
CA SER A 94 2.68 10.92 11.03
C SER A 94 2.11 12.31 11.31
N ARG A 95 2.59 13.00 12.36
CA ARG A 95 2.14 14.36 12.71
C ARG A 95 2.62 15.40 11.69
N GLN A 96 3.86 15.30 11.23
CA GLN A 96 4.43 16.22 10.23
C GLN A 96 3.62 16.22 8.94
N HIS A 97 3.17 15.03 8.50
CA HIS A 97 2.47 14.85 7.23
C HIS A 97 0.94 14.75 7.38
N SER A 98 0.41 14.84 8.60
CA SER A 98 -1.03 14.68 8.89
C SER A 98 -1.64 13.39 8.31
N ILE A 99 -0.88 12.29 8.39
CA ILE A 99 -1.29 10.95 7.90
C ILE A 99 -1.36 9.94 9.04
N SER A 100 -2.19 8.92 8.87
CA SER A 100 -2.17 7.72 9.71
C SER A 100 -1.24 6.67 9.10
N MET A 101 -0.45 6.01 9.93
CA MET A 101 0.47 4.95 9.51
C MET A 101 0.33 3.76 10.47
N GLN A 102 0.56 2.55 9.96
CA GLN A 102 0.45 1.31 10.70
C GLN A 102 1.73 0.49 10.55
N GLU A 103 2.27 -0.03 11.65
CA GLU A 103 3.45 -0.91 11.59
C GLU A 103 3.04 -2.31 11.12
N VAL A 104 3.81 -2.89 10.20
CA VAL A 104 3.57 -4.25 9.71
C VAL A 104 4.12 -5.23 10.76
N PRO A 105 3.30 -6.17 11.27
CA PRO A 105 3.77 -7.16 12.23
C PRO A 105 4.82 -8.07 11.58
N PHE A 106 5.78 -8.54 12.38
CA PHE A 106 6.72 -9.55 11.92
C PHE A 106 6.01 -10.89 11.73
N ILE A 107 5.90 -11.35 10.49
CA ILE A 107 5.32 -12.65 10.14
C ILE A 107 6.47 -13.60 9.80
N LYS A 108 6.67 -14.61 10.65
CA LYS A 108 7.78 -15.57 10.49
C LYS A 108 7.65 -16.43 9.23
N ASP A 109 6.43 -16.85 8.92
CA ASP A 109 6.11 -17.64 7.73
C ASP A 109 4.95 -16.96 6.97
N PRO A 110 5.21 -16.36 5.79
CA PRO A 110 4.18 -15.63 5.05
C PRO A 110 3.06 -16.54 4.52
N PHE A 111 3.27 -17.86 4.46
CA PHE A 111 2.24 -18.83 4.07
C PHE A 111 1.41 -19.33 5.26
N ARG A 112 1.77 -18.91 6.48
CA ARG A 112 1.09 -19.31 7.72
C ARG A 112 0.86 -18.09 8.60
N ILE A 113 -0.27 -17.43 8.37
CA ILE A 113 -0.72 -16.31 9.20
C ILE A 113 -1.23 -16.87 10.54
N GLU A 114 -0.58 -16.50 11.63
CA GLU A 114 -1.00 -16.85 12.98
C GLU A 114 -2.10 -15.92 13.50
N ARG A 115 -2.90 -16.40 14.46
CA ARG A 115 -4.06 -15.67 15.00
C ARG A 115 -3.71 -14.29 15.55
N GLU A 116 -2.50 -14.13 16.07
CA GLU A 116 -1.98 -12.85 16.57
C GLU A 116 -1.90 -11.76 15.50
N HIS A 117 -1.83 -12.12 14.21
CA HIS A 117 -1.79 -11.16 13.11
C HIS A 117 -3.18 -10.87 12.51
N PHE A 118 -4.23 -11.58 12.91
CA PHE A 118 -5.55 -11.44 12.29
C PHE A 118 -6.11 -10.03 12.44
N LEU A 119 -5.93 -9.40 13.61
CA LEU A 119 -6.40 -8.04 13.86
C LEU A 119 -5.79 -7.03 12.86
N PHE A 120 -4.49 -7.17 12.55
CA PHE A 120 -3.82 -6.33 11.56
C PHE A 120 -4.44 -6.47 10.18
N PHE A 121 -4.69 -7.70 9.72
CA PHE A 121 -5.30 -7.94 8.42
C PHE A 121 -6.78 -7.55 8.37
N ASP A 122 -7.53 -7.76 9.46
CA ASP A 122 -8.92 -7.33 9.57
C ASP A 122 -9.02 -5.81 9.44
N GLU A 123 -8.13 -5.06 10.12
CA GLU A 123 -8.06 -3.60 10.00
C GLU A 123 -7.66 -3.16 8.59
N LEU A 124 -6.60 -3.76 8.02
CA LEU A 124 -6.09 -3.42 6.69
C LEU A 124 -7.13 -3.69 5.58
N LEU A 125 -7.88 -4.79 5.70
CA LEU A 125 -8.87 -5.24 4.72
C LEU A 125 -10.28 -4.74 5.04
N SER A 126 -10.49 -4.09 6.20
CA SER A 126 -11.80 -3.58 6.61
C SER A 126 -12.38 -2.67 5.52
N PHE A 127 -13.63 -2.92 5.13
CA PHE A 127 -14.35 -2.05 4.22
C PHE A 127 -14.84 -0.84 5.01
N TYR A 128 -14.35 0.35 4.69
CA TYR A 128 -15.17 1.54 4.90
C TYR A 128 -16.31 1.42 3.89
N SER A 129 -17.43 0.85 4.32
CA SER A 129 -18.69 0.96 3.61
C SER A 129 -18.99 2.45 3.44
N LEU A 130 -18.86 2.94 2.20
CA LEU A 130 -19.49 4.17 1.75
C LEU A 130 -21.01 3.97 1.66
#